data_AF-A0A4Y2JZI8-F1
#
_entry.id   AF-A0A4Y2JZI8-F1
#
_cell.length_a   1.000
_cell.length_b   1.000
_cell.length_c   1.000
_cell.angle_alpha   90.00
_cell.angle_beta   90.00
_cell.angle_gamma   90.00
#
_symmetry.space_group_name_H-M   'P 1'
#
loop_
_entity.id
_entity.type
_entity.pdbx_description
1 polymer ?
#
loop_
_entity_poly.entity_id
_entity_poly.type
_entity_poly.pdbx_seq_one_letter_code
_entity_poly.pdbx_strand_id
1 'polypeptide(L)'
;IEEFHLYTEKRASERQHLEELKKAEELEKQRVLQEQKRIQEEQERIEIIRLRQELVHKANPIPEYKPVEIKPSAKPLTVPLSPQFETEKRLKAKH
;
A
#
# COMPACT_ATOMS: atom_id res chain seq x y z
N ILE A 1 67.74 37.90 -23.89
CA ILE A 1 66.70 38.58 -23.08
C ILE A 1 66.20 37.52 -22.12
N GLU A 2 66.48 37.65 -20.84
CA GLU A 2 65.97 36.72 -19.82
C GLU A 2 64.47 36.97 -19.62
N GLU A 3 63.72 35.87 -19.51
CA GLU A 3 62.26 35.90 -19.38
C GLU A 3 61.89 36.40 -17.98
N PHE A 4 61.35 37.61 -17.91
CA PHE A 4 60.88 38.22 -16.67
C PHE A 4 59.50 37.66 -16.32
N HIS A 5 59.41 36.97 -15.18
CA HIS A 5 58.15 36.47 -14.65
C HIS A 5 57.48 37.50 -13.75
N LEU A 6 56.23 37.82 -14.04
CA LEU A 6 55.43 38.72 -13.24
C LEU A 6 54.89 37.99 -12.01
N TYR A 7 55.05 38.58 -10.82
CA TYR A 7 54.45 38.05 -9.59
C TYR A 7 52.92 37.90 -9.68
N THR A 8 52.27 38.69 -10.54
CA THR A 8 50.84 38.60 -10.83
C THR A 8 50.48 37.31 -11.57
N GLU A 9 51.33 36.84 -12.47
CA GLU A 9 51.12 35.58 -13.22
C GLU A 9 51.24 34.37 -12.28
N LYS A 10 52.26 34.37 -11.43
CA LYS A 10 52.42 33.34 -10.39
C LYS A 10 51.20 33.27 -9.47
N ARG A 11 50.74 34.42 -8.97
CA ARG A 11 49.54 34.50 -8.11
C ARG A 11 48.27 34.04 -8.83
N ALA A 12 48.14 34.34 -10.13
CA ALA A 12 47.00 33.90 -10.93
C ALA A 12 46.96 32.38 -11.07
N SER A 13 48.10 31.74 -11.35
CA SER A 13 48.21 30.28 -11.43
C SER A 13 47.94 29.60 -10.08
N GLU A 14 48.50 30.12 -8.98
CA GLU A 14 48.24 29.61 -7.63
C GLU A 14 46.75 29.71 -7.26
N ARG A 15 46.09 30.81 -7.63
CA ARG A 15 44.65 30.98 -7.42
C ARG A 15 43.84 29.97 -8.23
N GLN A 16 44.15 29.79 -9.51
CA GLN A 16 43.45 28.81 -10.37
C GLN A 16 43.57 27.40 -9.79
N HIS A 17 44.77 27.01 -9.36
CA HIS A 17 44.98 25.71 -8.74
C HIS A 17 44.16 25.52 -7.45
N LEU A 18 44.11 26.55 -6.59
CA LEU A 18 43.28 26.51 -5.38
C LEU A 18 41.78 26.43 -5.70
N GLU A 19 41.32 27.11 -6.74
CA GLU A 19 39.93 27.03 -7.19
C GLU A 19 39.57 25.64 -7.74
N GLU A 20 40.47 25.01 -8.50
CA GLU A 20 40.30 23.65 -8.98
C GLU A 20 40.21 22.64 -7.84
N LEU A 21 41.10 22.74 -6.84
CA LEU A 21 41.06 21.89 -5.65
C LEU A 21 39.74 22.05 -4.88
N LYS A 22 39.28 23.29 -4.67
CA LYS A 22 37.99 23.56 -4.02
C LYS A 22 36.82 22.97 -4.80
N LYS A 23 36.80 23.13 -6.13
CA LYS A 23 35.76 22.56 -6.98
C LYS A 23 35.75 21.03 -6.91
N ALA A 24 36.92 20.40 -6.88
CA ALA A 24 37.03 18.95 -6.74
C ALA A 24 36.49 18.47 -5.39
N GLU A 25 36.85 19.16 -4.30
CA GLU A 25 36.35 18.85 -2.95
C GLU A 25 34.83 19.06 -2.83
N GLU A 26 34.29 20.14 -3.39
CA GLU A 26 32.86 20.41 -3.43
C GLU A 26 32.10 19.36 -4.24
N LEU A 27 32.63 18.95 -5.39
CA LEU A 27 32.04 17.91 -6.22
C LEU A 27 32.00 16.57 -5.49
N GLU A 28 33.08 16.20 -4.80
CA GLU A 28 33.13 14.97 -3.99
C GLU A 28 32.10 15.01 -2.86
N LYS A 29 32.03 16.12 -2.12
CA LYS A 29 31.03 16.32 -1.06
C LYS A 29 29.60 16.20 -1.60
N GLN A 30 29.31 16.80 -2.76
CA GLN A 30 28.00 16.70 -3.39
C GLN A 30 27.65 15.27 -3.77
N ARG A 31 28.61 14.51 -4.32
CA ARG A 31 28.42 13.09 -4.66
C ARG A 31 28.12 12.24 -3.43
N VAL A 32 28.86 12.42 -2.35
CA VAL A 32 28.64 11.70 -1.08
C VAL A 32 27.25 12.04 -0.51
N LEU A 33 26.88 13.31 -0.49
CA LEU A 33 25.57 13.74 0.01
C LEU A 33 24.41 13.20 -0.83
N GLN A 34 24.55 13.17 -2.15
CA GLN A 34 23.56 12.59 -3.05
C GLN A 34 23.39 11.09 -2.81
N GLU A 35 24.49 10.36 -2.64
CA GLU A 35 24.45 8.92 -2.37
C GLU A 35 23.79 8.63 -1.01
N GLN A 36 24.13 9.40 0.02
CA GLN A 36 23.50 9.29 1.34
C GLN A 36 21.99 9.56 1.28
N LYS A 37 21.57 10.61 0.57
CA LYS A 37 20.14 10.90 0.35
C LYS A 37 19.43 9.75 -0.35
N ARG A 38 20.04 9.19 -1.39
CA ARG A 38 19.47 8.05 -2.12
C ARG A 38 19.29 6.83 -1.22
N ILE A 39 20.26 6.53 -0.36
CA ILE A 39 20.18 5.43 0.61
C ILE A 39 19.06 5.69 1.63
N GLN A 40 18.97 6.91 2.15
CA GLN A 40 17.90 7.30 3.09
C GLN A 40 16.52 7.19 2.46
N GLU A 41 16.34 7.70 1.24
CA GLU A 41 15.07 7.60 0.51
C GLU A 41 14.66 6.14 0.25
N GLU A 42 15.60 5.25 -0.06
CA GLU A 42 15.34 3.82 -0.22
C GLU A 42 14.91 3.17 1.10
N GLN A 43 15.59 3.49 2.20
CA GLN A 43 15.25 3.02 3.54
C GLN A 43 13.86 3.48 3.97
N GLU A 44 13.54 4.76 3.81
CA GLU A 44 12.23 5.32 4.10
C GLU A 44 11.13 4.65 3.26
N ARG A 45 11.38 4.39 1.97
CA ARG A 45 10.43 3.66 1.11
C ARG A 45 10.15 2.26 1.64
N ILE A 46 11.19 1.53 2.04
CA ILE A 46 11.05 0.17 2.60
C ILE A 46 10.25 0.21 3.90
N GLU A 47 10.56 1.15 4.80
CA GLU A 47 9.84 1.33 6.06
C GLU A 47 8.36 1.66 5.84
N ILE A 48 8.05 2.56 4.90
CA ILE A 48 6.67 2.89 4.54
C ILE A 48 5.92 1.66 4.03
N ILE A 49 6.54 0.84 3.17
CA ILE A 49 5.91 -0.39 2.66
C ILE A 49 5.64 -1.35 3.82
N ARG A 50 6.60 -1.53 4.74
CA ARG A 50 6.43 -2.39 5.91
C ARG A 50 5.31 -1.90 6.83
N LEU A 51 5.31 -0.61 7.19
CA LEU A 51 4.26 0.01 7.99
C LEU A 51 2.88 -0.16 7.35
N ARG A 52 2.78 0.04 6.03
CA ARG A 52 1.53 -0.21 5.30
C ARG A 52 1.10 -1.67 5.39
N GLN A 53 2.01 -2.62 5.21
CA GLN A 53 1.68 -4.04 5.33
C GLN A 53 1.18 -4.41 6.73
N GLU A 54 1.79 -3.86 7.77
CA GLU A 54 1.39 -4.09 9.17
C GLU A 54 0.03 -3.44 9.49
N LEU A 55 -0.25 -2.24 8.97
CA LEU A 55 -1.49 -1.50 9.20
C LEU A 55 -2.66 -1.93 8.30
N VAL A 56 -2.40 -2.61 7.18
CA VAL A 56 -3.45 -3.13 6.31
C VAL A 56 -4.13 -4.32 7.01
N HIS A 57 -5.22 -4.02 7.71
CA HIS A 57 -6.11 -5.01 8.27
C HIS A 57 -6.77 -5.82 7.14
N LYS A 58 -6.40 -7.09 7.02
CA LYS A 58 -7.07 -8.02 6.11
C LYS A 58 -8.30 -8.61 6.80
N ALA A 59 -9.37 -8.80 6.03
CA ALA A 59 -10.53 -9.54 6.51
C ALA A 59 -10.12 -10.97 6.89
N ASN A 60 -10.76 -11.51 7.93
CA ASN A 60 -10.60 -12.93 8.25
C ASN A 60 -11.08 -13.78 7.05
N PRO A 61 -10.38 -14.88 6.74
CA PRO A 61 -10.85 -15.79 5.70
C PRO A 61 -12.24 -16.33 6.06
N ILE A 62 -13.07 -16.57 5.04
CA ILE A 62 -14.36 -17.23 5.23
C ILE A 62 -14.07 -18.65 5.75
N PRO A 63 -14.72 -19.09 6.85
CA PRO A 63 -14.55 -20.44 7.35
C PRO A 63 -14.92 -21.47 6.28
N GLU A 64 -14.19 -22.58 6.22
CA GLU A 64 -14.63 -23.73 5.45
C GLU A 64 -15.83 -24.39 6.16
N TYR A 65 -17.03 -24.16 5.63
CA TYR A 65 -18.25 -24.77 6.12
C TYR A 65 -18.46 -26.15 5.50
N LYS A 66 -19.07 -27.07 6.25
CA LYS A 66 -19.53 -28.34 5.68
C LYS A 66 -20.53 -28.07 4.56
N PRO A 67 -20.41 -28.77 3.40
CA PRO A 67 -21.37 -28.62 2.33
C PRO A 67 -22.77 -29.01 2.82
N VAL A 68 -23.79 -28.30 2.33
CA VAL A 68 -25.18 -28.59 2.67
C VAL A 68 -25.57 -29.91 1.99
N GLU A 69 -25.82 -30.93 2.81
CA GLU A 69 -26.41 -32.19 2.33
C GLU A 69 -27.92 -32.00 2.11
N ILE A 70 -28.34 -31.86 0.85
CA ILE A 70 -29.75 -31.79 0.48
C ILE A 70 -30.32 -33.22 0.56
N LYS A 71 -31.08 -33.51 1.62
CA LYS A 71 -31.78 -34.79 1.78
C LYS A 71 -33.14 -34.74 1.08
N PRO A 72 -33.50 -35.73 0.25
CA PRO A 72 -34.85 -35.79 -0.32
C PRO A 72 -35.88 -36.00 0.79
N SER A 73 -37.05 -35.39 0.64
CA SER A 73 -38.17 -35.60 1.56
C SER A 73 -38.72 -37.01 1.38
N ALA A 74 -38.69 -37.81 2.45
CA ALA A 74 -39.43 -39.08 2.52
C ALA A 74 -40.90 -38.90 2.95
N LYS A 75 -41.31 -37.66 3.29
CA LYS A 75 -42.68 -37.40 3.73
C LYS A 75 -43.65 -37.49 2.54
N PRO A 76 -44.83 -38.12 2.72
CA PRO A 76 -45.85 -38.14 1.68
C PRO A 76 -46.34 -36.73 1.39
N LEU A 77 -46.85 -36.53 0.17
CA LEU A 77 -47.50 -35.27 -0.21
C LEU A 77 -48.69 -35.01 0.71
N THR A 78 -48.75 -33.81 1.28
CA THR A 78 -49.91 -33.37 2.04
C THR A 78 -51.11 -33.25 1.09
N VAL A 79 -52.17 -34.00 1.37
CA VAL A 79 -53.45 -33.85 0.66
C VAL A 79 -54.17 -32.63 1.22
N PRO A 80 -54.41 -31.57 0.44
CA PRO A 80 -55.16 -30.41 0.93
C PRO A 80 -56.61 -30.81 1.18
N LEU A 81 -57.12 -30.46 2.35
CA LEU A 81 -58.54 -30.55 2.68
C LEU A 81 -59.12 -29.14 2.64
N SER A 82 -60.23 -28.97 1.92
CA SER A 82 -61.00 -27.73 1.96
C SER A 82 -61.44 -27.47 3.40
N PRO A 83 -61.22 -26.27 3.95
CA PRO A 83 -61.70 -25.96 5.28
C PRO A 83 -63.24 -26.00 5.28
N GLN A 84 -63.83 -26.48 6.38
CA GLN A 84 -65.27 -26.49 6.56
C GLN A 84 -65.78 -25.07 6.82
N PHE A 85 -66.05 -24.35 5.74
CA PHE A 85 -66.53 -22.97 5.79
C PHE A 85 -67.95 -22.87 6.38
N GLU A 86 -68.75 -23.91 6.26
CA GLU A 86 -70.08 -24.01 6.83
C GLU A 86 -70.02 -24.68 8.20
N THR A 87 -69.84 -23.86 9.22
CA THR A 87 -70.11 -24.26 10.61
C THR A 87 -71.40 -23.60 11.06
N GLU A 88 -72.19 -24.28 11.90
CA GLU A 88 -73.44 -23.73 12.45
C GLU A 88 -73.24 -22.33 13.06
N LYS A 89 -72.05 -22.08 13.62
CA LYS A 89 -71.64 -20.78 14.17
C LYS A 89 -71.55 -19.66 13.12
N ARG A 90 -71.10 -19.95 11.88
CA ARG A 90 -71.02 -18.97 10.78
C ARG A 90 -72.35 -18.75 10.06
N LEU A 91 -73.21 -19.77 9.99
CA LEU A 91 -74.57 -19.65 9.41
C LEU A 91 -75.46 -18.73 10.25
N LYS A 92 -75.32 -18.77 11.58
CA LYS A 92 -76.04 -17.88 12.50
C LYS A 92 -75.61 -16.40 12.42
N ALA A 93 -74.46 -16.10 11.82
CA ALA A 93 -73.98 -14.73 11.61
C ALA A 93 -74.45 -14.12 10.26
N LYS A 94 -75.24 -14.85 9.47
CA LYS A 94 -75.78 -14.41 8.17
C LYS A 94 -77.28 -14.05 8.20
N HIS A 95 -77.90 -14.01 9.39
CA HIS A 95 -79.27 -13.53 9.59
C HIS A 95 -79.30 -12.33 10.52
#